data_AF-A0A937FUK7-F1
#
_entry.id   AF-A0A937FUK7-F1
#
_cell.length_a   1.000
_cell.length_b   1.000
_cell.length_c   1.000
_cell.angle_alpha   90.00
_cell.angle_beta   90.00
_cell.angle_gamma   90.00
#
_symmetry.space_group_name_H-M   'P 1'
#
loop_
_entity.id
_entity.type
_entity.pdbx_description
1 polymer ?
#
loop_
_entity_poly.entity_id
_entity_poly.type
_entity_poly.pdbx_seq_one_letter_code
_entity_poly.pdbx_strand_id
1 'polypeptide(L)' 'MKHQYQVSIFYSTPTGRPAHISYKLEAKDEQQAEKLARDKFYNTRKGKGYKINGGDVYRLR' A
#
# COMPACT_ATOMS: atom_id res chain seq x y z
N MET A 1 7.17 -5.56 -19.55
CA MET A 1 8.01 -6.15 -18.49
C MET A 1 7.38 -5.81 -17.15
N LYS A 2 7.48 -6.68 -16.13
CA LYS A 2 7.07 -6.32 -14.76
C LYS A 2 8.30 -5.77 -14.03
N HIS A 3 8.08 -4.76 -13.20
CA HIS A 3 9.10 -4.19 -12.34
C HIS A 3 8.71 -4.40 -10.89
N GLN A 4 9.72 -4.48 -10.02
CA GLN A 4 9.49 -4.56 -8.59
C GLN A 4 9.28 -3.15 -8.05
N TYR A 5 8.26 -2.97 -7.22
CA TYR A 5 7.93 -1.72 -6.56
C TYR A 5 7.81 -1.95 -5.06
N GLN A 6 8.24 -0.96 -4.29
CA GLN A 6 7.92 -0.81 -2.89
C GLN A 6 6.84 0.25 -2.75
N VAL A 7 5.68 -0.13 -2.20
CA VAL A 7 4.57 0.79 -1.95
C VAL A 7 4.35 0.90 -0.45
N SER A 8 4.50 2.10 0.10
CA SER A 8 4.19 2.42 1.50
C SER A 8 2.78 3.00 1.57
N ILE A 9 1.92 2.43 2.41
CA ILE A 9 0.57 2.93 2.69
C ILE A 9 0.55 3.55 4.08
N PHE A 10 0.15 4.81 4.17
CA PHE A 10 -0.08 5.52 5.42
C PHE A 10 -1.56 5.46 5.76
N TYR A 11 -1.88 5.04 6.98
CA TYR A 11 -3.26 4.85 7.41
C TYR A 11 -3.46 5.22 8.88
N SER A 12 -4.70 5.48 9.26
CA SER A 12 -5.11 5.63 10.66
C SER A 12 -5.78 4.37 11.17
N THR A 13 -5.40 3.91 12.36
CA THR A 13 -6.10 2.83 13.07
C THR A 13 -7.52 3.28 13.45
N PRO A 14 -8.41 2.37 13.89
CA PRO A 14 -9.75 2.73 14.35
C PRO A 14 -9.74 3.69 15.54
N THR A 15 -8.66 3.69 16.33
CA THR A 15 -8.44 4.64 17.43
C THR A 15 -7.82 5.97 16.97
N GLY A 16 -7.71 6.21 15.66
CA GLY A 16 -7.16 7.44 15.07
C GLY A 16 -5.63 7.55 15.10
N ARG A 17 -4.90 6.50 15.50
CA ARG A 17 -3.42 6.58 15.56
C ARG A 17 -2.83 6.41 14.15
N PRO A 18 -1.90 7.28 13.73
CA PRO A 18 -1.23 7.14 12.44
C PRO A 18 -0.29 5.92 12.46
N ALA A 19 -0.26 5.20 11.35
CA ALA A 19 0.62 4.06 11.12
C ALA A 19 0.94 3.95 9.63
N HIS A 20 1.93 3.12 9.29
CA HIS A 20 2.24 2.80 7.90
C HIS A 20 2.57 1.32 7.73
N ILE A 21 2.51 0.86 6.49
CA ILE A 21 2.94 -0.49 6.08
C ILE A 21 3.49 -0.43 4.67
N SER A 22 4.59 -1.14 4.41
CA SER A 22 5.18 -1.22 3.09
C SER A 22 5.00 -2.60 2.47
N TYR A 23 4.69 -2.62 1.18
CA TYR A 23 4.56 -3.84 0.38
C TYR A 23 5.60 -3.84 -0.73
N LYS A 24 6.26 -4.98 -0.93
CA LYS A 24 7.03 -5.26 -2.14
C LYS A 24 6.15 -6.03 -3.11
N LEU A 25 5.93 -5.49 -4.31
CA LEU A 25 4.98 -5.97 -5.29
C LEU A 25 5.60 -5.93 -6.69
N GLU A 26 5.18 -6.82 -7.57
CA GLU A 26 5.51 -6.73 -9.00
C GLU A 26 4.35 -6.12 -9.77
N ALA A 27 4.62 -5.09 -10.57
CA ALA A 27 3.60 -4.40 -11.37
C ALA A 27 4.18 -3.96 -12.72
N LYS A 28 3.30 -3.66 -13.68
CA LYS A 28 3.70 -3.10 -14.98
C LYS A 28 4.08 -1.62 -14.86
N ASP A 29 3.43 -0.90 -13.96
CA ASP A 29 3.56 0.54 -13.73
C ASP A 29 3.26 0.88 -12.27
N GLU A 30 3.51 2.15 -11.90
CA GLU A 30 3.33 2.65 -10.53
C GLU A 30 1.85 2.65 -10.09
N GLN A 31 0.92 2.95 -10.99
CA GLN A 31 -0.52 2.95 -10.69
C GLN A 31 -1.02 1.54 -10.35
N GLN A 32 -0.58 0.54 -11.11
CA GLN A 32 -0.89 -0.85 -10.83
C GLN A 32 -0.25 -1.31 -9.52
N ALA A 33 0.99 -0.89 -9.21
CA ALA A 33 1.63 -1.19 -7.93
C ALA A 33 0.83 -0.61 -6.76
N GLU A 34 0.42 0.65 -6.85
CA GLU A 34 -0.38 1.31 -5.83
C GLU A 34 -1.73 0.63 -5.62
N LYS A 35 -2.44 0.34 -6.71
CA LYS A 35 -3.73 -0.37 -6.66
C LYS A 35 -3.58 -1.73 -5.99
N LEU A 36 -2.59 -2.51 -6.38
CA LEU A 36 -2.31 -3.82 -5.77
C LEU A 36 -1.98 -3.70 -4.28
N ALA A 37 -1.23 -2.67 -3.88
CA ALA A 37 -0.92 -2.42 -2.48
C ALA A 37 -2.17 -2.09 -1.67
N ARG A 38 -3.03 -1.19 -2.18
CA ARG A 38 -4.30 -0.80 -1.54
C ARG A 38 -5.25 -1.99 -1.44
N ASP A 39 -5.43 -2.75 -2.52
CA ASP A 39 -6.25 -3.96 -2.55
C ASP A 39 -5.74 -4.98 -1.52
N LYS A 40 -4.41 -5.20 -1.46
CA LYS A 40 -3.79 -6.07 -0.47
C LYS A 40 -4.03 -5.58 0.96
N PHE A 41 -3.87 -4.28 1.20
CA PHE A 41 -4.14 -3.69 2.52
C PHE A 41 -5.59 -3.90 2.96
N TYR A 42 -6.57 -3.58 2.13
CA TYR A 42 -7.99 -3.78 2.44
C TYR A 42 -8.37 -5.25 2.68
N ASN A 43 -7.70 -6.17 1.99
CA ASN A 43 -7.90 -7.61 2.17
C ASN A 43 -7.26 -8.18 3.45
N THR A 44 -6.34 -7.45 4.10
CA THR A 44 -5.83 -7.88 5.42
C THR A 44 -6.85 -7.58 6.53
N ARG A 45 -6.78 -8.32 7.66
CA ARG A 45 -7.57 -8.00 8.86
C ARG A 45 -7.39 -6.54 9.35
N LYS A 46 -6.22 -5.95 9.05
CA LYS A 46 -5.89 -4.54 9.34
C LYS A 46 -6.51 -3.55 8.34
N GLY A 47 -7.02 -3.99 7.18
CA GLY A 47 -7.67 -3.10 6.23
C GLY A 47 -9.12 -2.76 6.60
N LYS A 48 -9.80 -3.66 7.33
CA LYS A 48 -11.21 -3.48 7.71
C LYS A 48 -11.34 -2.44 8.83
N GLY A 49 -11.81 -1.25 8.47
CA GLY A 49 -12.08 -0.14 9.39
C GLY A 49 -10.93 0.86 9.56
N TYR A 50 -9.88 0.75 8.75
CA TYR A 50 -8.72 1.63 8.82
C TYR A 50 -8.80 2.60 7.64
N LYS A 51 -8.50 3.88 7.87
CA LYS A 51 -8.58 4.92 6.82
C LYS A 51 -7.21 5.13 6.21
N ILE A 52 -7.07 4.94 4.89
CA ILE A 52 -5.84 5.27 4.16
C ILE A 52 -5.78 6.79 3.99
N ASN A 53 -4.66 7.40 4.38
CA ASN A 53 -4.40 8.83 4.27
C ASN A 53 -3.45 9.19 3.11
N GLY A 54 -2.76 8.19 2.55
CA GLY A 54 -1.86 8.37 1.42
C GLY A 54 -0.99 7.15 1.17
N GLY A 55 -0.12 7.23 0.17
CA GLY A 55 0.90 6.22 -0.07
C GLY A 55 1.98 6.69 -1.04
N ASP A 56 3.19 6.17 -0.84
CA ASP A 56 4.36 6.43 -1.69
C ASP A 56 4.69 5.18 -2.50
N VAL A 57 5.06 5.36 -3.77
CA VAL A 57 5.45 4.28 -4.68
C VAL A 57 6.89 4.49 -5.12
N TYR A 58 7.73 3.50 -4.89
CA TYR A 58 9.13 3.50 -5.30
C TYR A 58 9.41 2.31 -6.20
N ARG A 59 9.92 2.56 -7.41
CA ARG A 59 10.44 1.48 -8.25
C ARG A 59 11.77 0.99 -7.69
N LEU A 60 11.86 -0.30 -7.45
CA LEU A 60 13.10 -0.97 -7.06
C LEU A 60 13.90 -1.28 -8.33
N ARG A 61 15.22 -1.06 -8.26
CA ARG A 61 16.17 -1.34 -9.34
C ARG A 61 16.54 -2.82 -9.39
#